data_AF-A0A2N2XXE4-F1
#
_entry.id   AF-A0A2N2XXE4-F1
#
_cell.length_a   1.000
_cell.length_b   1.000
_cell.length_c   1.000
_cell.angle_alpha   90.00
_cell.angle_beta   90.00
_cell.angle_gamma   90.00
#
_symmetry.space_group_name_H-M   'P 1'
#
loop_
_entity.id
_entity.type
_entity.pdbx_description
1 polymer ?
#
loop_
_entity_poly.entity_id
_entity_poly.type
_entity_poly.pdbx_seq_one_letter_code
_entity_poly.pdbx_strand_id
1 'polypeptide(L)'
;MEKIITIDNSVAVGVYGKNNTNIDLLRHIYPKLKITARGNEVKINGEDLEVSLFESRFQLLIIHFERFGKVNENDILNITASEDDSFYRMDKNGFEDDIIVHGRDGKVIKAITPNQKRFVESTKLNDMVFAIGPAGTGKTYTAVAMAVRALKNKQIK
;
A
#
# COMPACT_ATOMS: atom_id res chain seq x y z
N MET A 1 2.15 -21.44 -19.41
CA MET A 1 2.99 -21.75 -18.24
C MET A 1 2.09 -22.00 -17.03
N GLU A 2 2.46 -22.92 -16.16
CA GLU A 2 1.79 -23.15 -14.88
C GLU A 2 2.74 -22.78 -13.73
N LYS A 3 2.22 -22.07 -12.72
CA LYS A 3 2.99 -21.67 -11.54
C LYS A 3 2.14 -21.77 -10.27
N ILE A 4 2.79 -22.08 -9.15
CA ILE A 4 2.16 -22.18 -7.83
C ILE A 4 2.93 -21.27 -6.87
N ILE A 5 2.21 -20.36 -6.21
CA ILE A 5 2.74 -19.48 -5.16
C ILE A 5 2.19 -19.99 -3.83
N THR A 6 3.09 -20.29 -2.88
CA THR A 6 2.72 -20.69 -1.52
C THR A 6 2.96 -19.51 -0.58
N ILE A 7 1.98 -19.20 0.26
CA ILE A 7 2.04 -18.10 1.24
C ILE A 7 1.71 -18.60 2.65
N ASP A 8 1.90 -17.79 3.67
CA ASP A 8 1.48 -18.16 5.03
C ASP A 8 -0.06 -18.10 5.16
N ASN A 9 -0.64 -19.00 5.95
CA ASN A 9 -2.10 -19.07 6.15
C ASN A 9 -2.70 -17.75 6.67
N SER A 10 -2.00 -17.06 7.58
CA SER A 10 -2.44 -15.76 8.12
C SER A 10 -2.47 -14.68 7.04
N VAL A 11 -1.48 -14.68 6.16
CA VAL A 11 -1.36 -13.77 5.02
C VAL A 11 -2.41 -14.10 3.96
N ALA A 12 -2.63 -15.38 3.67
CA ALA A 12 -3.61 -15.85 2.68
C ALA A 12 -5.01 -15.31 2.97
N VAL A 13 -5.48 -15.41 4.22
CA VAL A 13 -6.80 -14.90 4.62
C VAL A 13 -6.93 -13.39 4.37
N GLY A 14 -5.87 -12.64 4.68
CA GLY A 14 -5.85 -11.19 4.52
C GLY A 14 -5.77 -10.73 3.06
N VAL A 15 -4.89 -11.37 2.28
CA VAL A 15 -4.69 -11.03 0.87
C VAL A 15 -5.87 -11.49 0.01
N TYR A 16 -6.47 -12.65 0.29
CA TYR A 16 -7.60 -13.16 -0.49
C TYR A 16 -8.88 -12.36 -0.29
N GLY A 17 -8.99 -11.67 0.85
CA GLY A 17 -10.17 -10.89 1.20
C GLY A 17 -11.34 -11.76 1.64
N LYS A 18 -12.34 -11.11 2.25
CA LYS A 18 -13.54 -11.78 2.73
C LYS A 18 -14.25 -12.47 1.57
N ASN A 19 -14.56 -13.76 1.70
CA ASN A 19 -15.19 -14.55 0.63
C ASN A 19 -14.43 -14.49 -0.72
N ASN A 20 -13.10 -14.37 -0.70
CA ASN A 20 -12.23 -14.26 -1.88
C ASN A 20 -12.42 -13.00 -2.75
N THR A 21 -13.03 -11.93 -2.23
CA THR A 21 -13.28 -10.70 -3.00
C THR A 21 -12.05 -10.13 -3.70
N ASN A 22 -10.87 -10.22 -3.07
CA ASN A 22 -9.63 -9.69 -3.64
C ASN A 22 -9.09 -10.60 -4.75
N ILE A 23 -9.19 -11.92 -4.58
CA ILE A 23 -8.83 -12.89 -5.63
C ILE A 23 -9.78 -12.75 -6.82
N ASP A 24 -11.07 -12.52 -6.57
CA ASP A 24 -12.03 -12.28 -7.63
C ASP A 24 -11.70 -11.00 -8.40
N LEU A 25 -11.34 -9.91 -7.72
CA LEU A 25 -10.88 -8.71 -8.39
C LEU A 25 -9.62 -8.97 -9.23
N LEU A 26 -8.64 -9.71 -8.70
CA LEU A 26 -7.45 -10.08 -9.46
C LEU A 26 -7.77 -10.92 -10.71
N ARG A 27 -8.79 -11.80 -10.66
CA ARG A 27 -9.28 -12.50 -11.87
C ARG A 27 -9.85 -11.55 -12.91
N HIS A 28 -10.51 -10.48 -12.50
CA HIS A 28 -11.02 -9.46 -13.43
C HIS A 28 -9.89 -8.62 -14.04
N ILE A 29 -8.84 -8.32 -13.26
CA ILE A 29 -7.67 -7.56 -13.73
C ILE A 29 -6.82 -8.38 -14.71
N TYR A 30 -6.70 -9.69 -14.48
CA TYR A 30 -5.92 -10.61 -15.30
C TYR A 30 -6.82 -11.66 -16.00
N PRO A 31 -7.70 -11.25 -16.94
CA PRO A 31 -8.71 -12.13 -17.53
C PRO A 31 -8.13 -13.26 -18.39
N LYS A 32 -6.88 -13.13 -18.82
CA LYS A 32 -6.15 -14.17 -19.58
C LYS A 32 -5.53 -15.26 -18.70
N LEU A 33 -5.51 -15.06 -17.38
CA LEU A 33 -4.95 -16.01 -16.44
C LEU A 33 -6.05 -16.85 -15.78
N LYS A 34 -5.82 -18.14 -15.66
CA LYS A 34 -6.61 -19.02 -14.81
C LYS A 34 -6.03 -19.00 -13.40
N ILE A 35 -6.68 -18.26 -12.49
CA ILE A 35 -6.24 -18.06 -11.10
C ILE A 35 -7.10 -18.89 -10.15
N THR A 36 -6.48 -19.82 -9.41
CA THR A 36 -7.12 -20.67 -8.41
C THR A 36 -6.43 -20.49 -7.06
N ALA A 37 -7.15 -20.00 -6.05
CA ALA A 37 -6.66 -19.87 -4.69
C ALA A 37 -7.31 -20.94 -3.80
N ARG A 38 -6.51 -21.73 -3.07
CA ARG A 38 -7.01 -22.75 -2.15
C ARG A 38 -6.06 -22.90 -0.97
N GLY A 39 -6.59 -22.73 0.24
CA GLY A 39 -5.77 -22.78 1.46
C GLY A 39 -4.71 -21.69 1.41
N ASN A 40 -3.45 -22.09 1.35
CA ASN A 40 -2.29 -21.22 1.27
C ASN A 40 -1.60 -21.21 -0.10
N GLU A 41 -2.22 -21.83 -1.11
CA GLU A 41 -1.66 -21.92 -2.45
C GLU A 41 -2.48 -21.08 -3.44
N VAL A 42 -1.78 -20.30 -4.26
CA VAL A 42 -2.33 -19.62 -5.43
C VAL A 42 -1.71 -20.24 -6.68
N LYS A 43 -2.53 -20.95 -7.43
CA LYS A 43 -2.17 -21.57 -8.70
C LYS A 43 -2.57 -20.67 -9.87
N ILE A 44 -1.63 -20.41 -10.77
CA ILE A 44 -1.77 -19.50 -11.91
C ILE A 44 -1.39 -20.25 -13.19
N ASN A 45 -2.20 -20.12 -14.23
CA ASN A 45 -1.93 -20.71 -15.52
C ASN A 45 -2.30 -19.74 -16.65
N GLY A 46 -1.40 -19.55 -17.61
CA GLY A 46 -1.60 -18.65 -18.76
C GLY A 46 -0.31 -18.37 -19.52
N GLU A 47 -0.25 -17.23 -20.19
CA GLU A 47 0.92 -16.75 -20.93
C GLU A 47 2.07 -16.36 -19.97
N ASP A 48 3.31 -16.62 -20.36
CA ASP A 48 4.50 -16.46 -19.51
C ASP A 48 4.69 -15.04 -18.96
N LEU A 49 4.47 -14.03 -19.83
CA LEU A 49 4.56 -12.62 -19.46
C LEU A 49 3.48 -12.22 -18.45
N GLU A 50 2.24 -12.68 -18.65
CA GLU A 50 1.10 -12.39 -17.77
C GLU A 50 1.30 -13.08 -16.40
N VAL A 51 1.78 -14.33 -16.39
CA VAL A 51 2.08 -15.07 -15.14
C VAL A 51 3.19 -14.37 -14.35
N SER A 52 4.25 -13.94 -15.03
CA SER A 52 5.37 -13.22 -14.40
C SER A 52 4.94 -11.87 -13.85
N LEU A 53 4.12 -11.12 -14.60
CA LEU A 53 3.55 -9.85 -14.14
C LEU A 53 2.66 -10.08 -12.92
N PHE A 54 1.72 -11.01 -12.97
CA PHE A 54 0.85 -11.34 -11.83
C PHE A 54 1.67 -11.68 -10.58
N GLU A 55 2.67 -12.56 -10.72
CA GLU A 55 3.50 -12.96 -9.59
C GLU A 55 4.19 -11.77 -8.94
N SER A 56 4.80 -10.89 -9.75
CA SER A 56 5.44 -9.67 -9.23
C SER A 56 4.46 -8.78 -8.47
N ARG A 57 3.24 -8.57 -8.99
CA ARG A 57 2.21 -7.75 -8.32
C ARG A 57 1.63 -8.44 -7.09
N PHE A 58 1.48 -9.76 -7.13
CA PHE A 58 0.98 -10.54 -6.01
C PHE A 58 1.99 -10.52 -4.83
N GLN A 59 3.28 -10.57 -5.11
CA GLN A 59 4.32 -10.39 -4.10
C GLN A 59 4.23 -9.01 -3.42
N LEU A 60 3.96 -7.94 -4.19
CA LEU A 60 3.75 -6.61 -3.62
C LEU A 60 2.50 -6.54 -2.73
N LEU A 61 1.43 -7.27 -3.07
CA LEU A 61 0.23 -7.36 -2.22
C LEU A 61 0.52 -8.06 -0.89
N ILE A 62 1.35 -9.10 -0.90
CA ILE A 62 1.82 -9.77 0.32
C ILE A 62 2.59 -8.78 1.20
N ILE A 63 3.59 -8.09 0.64
CA ILE A 63 4.39 -7.09 1.36
C ILE A 63 3.48 -5.96 1.90
N HIS A 64 2.52 -5.51 1.11
CA HIS A 64 1.53 -4.51 1.56
C HIS A 64 0.74 -5.03 2.77
N PHE A 65 0.23 -6.27 2.70
CA PHE A 65 -0.51 -6.85 3.81
C PHE A 65 0.35 -6.97 5.07
N GLU A 66 1.59 -7.44 4.97
CA GLU A 66 2.51 -7.56 6.11
C GLU A 66 2.80 -6.20 6.75
N ARG A 67 2.90 -5.15 5.94
CA ARG A 67 3.18 -3.78 6.41
C ARG A 67 1.97 -3.09 7.04
N PHE A 68 0.77 -3.32 6.50
CA PHE A 68 -0.44 -2.55 6.86
C PHE A 68 -1.53 -3.35 7.56
N GLY A 69 -1.43 -4.68 7.58
CA GLY A 69 -2.40 -5.61 8.16
C GLY A 69 -3.70 -5.73 7.38
N LYS A 70 -3.81 -5.12 6.19
CA LYS A 70 -5.00 -5.17 5.33
C LYS A 70 -4.64 -4.89 3.87
N VAL A 71 -5.48 -5.37 2.96
CA VAL A 71 -5.44 -5.07 1.52
C VAL A 71 -6.86 -4.76 1.09
N ASN A 72 -7.10 -3.54 0.59
CA ASN A 72 -8.38 -3.11 0.06
C ASN A 72 -8.35 -3.01 -1.48
N GLU A 73 -9.52 -2.84 -2.10
CA GLU A 73 -9.68 -2.76 -3.55
C GLU A 73 -8.78 -1.70 -4.21
N ASN A 74 -8.65 -0.51 -3.61
CA ASN A 74 -7.78 0.52 -4.16
C ASN A 74 -6.30 0.14 -4.06
N ASP A 75 -5.90 -0.58 -3.00
CA ASP A 75 -4.53 -1.07 -2.87
C ASP A 75 -4.23 -2.05 -4.01
N ILE A 76 -5.16 -2.95 -4.32
CA ILE A 76 -5.05 -3.90 -5.43
C ILE A 76 -4.91 -3.15 -6.76
N LEU A 77 -5.85 -2.26 -7.07
CA LEU A 77 -5.85 -1.50 -8.33
C LEU A 77 -4.55 -0.70 -8.51
N ASN A 78 -4.10 -0.01 -7.46
CA ASN A 78 -2.87 0.77 -7.51
C ASN A 78 -1.63 -0.13 -7.68
N ILE A 79 -1.54 -1.24 -6.95
CA ILE A 79 -0.39 -2.15 -7.03
C ILE A 79 -0.33 -2.82 -8.40
N THR A 80 -1.47 -3.23 -8.96
CA THR A 80 -1.51 -3.89 -10.27
C THR A 80 -1.26 -2.94 -11.43
N ALA A 81 -1.63 -1.66 -11.30
CA ALA A 81 -1.49 -0.66 -12.36
C ALA A 81 -0.19 0.17 -12.28
N SER A 82 0.51 0.18 -11.14
CA SER A 82 1.72 0.99 -10.96
C SER A 82 2.90 0.42 -11.74
N GLU A 83 3.65 1.27 -12.44
CA GLU A 83 4.98 0.91 -12.98
C GLU A 83 6.11 1.22 -11.99
N ASP A 84 5.80 1.96 -10.93
CA ASP A 84 6.74 2.37 -9.89
C ASP A 84 6.54 1.53 -8.62
N ASP A 85 7.49 0.63 -8.36
CA ASP A 85 7.52 -0.25 -7.19
C ASP A 85 8.39 0.29 -6.06
N SER A 86 8.98 1.49 -6.22
CA SER A 86 9.98 2.05 -5.29
C SER A 86 9.52 2.06 -3.84
N PHE A 87 8.21 2.26 -3.61
CA PHE A 87 7.61 2.24 -2.29
C PHE A 87 7.81 0.94 -1.51
N TYR A 88 7.71 -0.19 -2.21
CA TYR A 88 7.83 -1.52 -1.63
C TYR A 88 9.28 -2.02 -1.62
N ARG A 89 10.17 -1.37 -2.39
CA ARG A 89 11.61 -1.65 -2.40
C ARG A 89 12.38 -0.90 -1.30
N MET A 90 11.83 0.19 -0.77
CA MET A 90 12.37 0.83 0.43
C MET A 90 12.07 -0.05 1.64
N ASP A 91 13.07 -0.81 2.09
CA ASP A 91 13.01 -1.48 3.39
C ASP A 91 14.30 -1.32 4.21
N LYS A 92 14.04 -1.14 5.51
CA LYS A 92 14.91 -1.11 6.71
C LYS A 92 15.35 0.23 7.31
N ASN A 93 15.73 1.26 6.55
CA ASN A 93 16.29 2.49 7.18
C ASN A 93 15.47 3.78 7.00
N GLY A 94 14.41 3.79 6.20
CA GLY A 94 13.68 5.03 5.85
C GLY A 94 12.63 5.50 6.84
N PHE A 95 12.50 4.86 8.02
CA PHE A 95 11.32 5.05 8.88
C PHE A 95 11.44 6.18 9.91
N GLU A 96 12.66 6.66 10.22
CA GLU A 96 12.83 7.78 11.17
C GLU A 96 12.53 9.14 10.51
N ASP A 97 12.89 9.33 9.25
CA ASP A 97 12.65 10.59 8.52
C ASP A 97 11.18 10.85 8.18
N ASP A 98 10.32 9.84 8.31
CA ASP A 98 8.90 9.95 8.01
C ASP A 98 8.06 10.46 9.19
N ILE A 99 8.66 10.65 10.37
CA ILE A 99 7.94 11.10 11.56
C ILE A 99 7.49 12.56 11.36
N ILE A 100 6.18 12.76 11.41
CA ILE A 100 5.57 14.08 11.33
C ILE A 100 5.52 14.68 12.73
N VAL A 101 4.91 13.99 13.69
CA VAL A 101 4.76 14.52 15.05
C VAL A 101 4.52 13.41 16.05
N HIS A 102 4.97 13.61 17.29
CA HIS A 102 4.54 12.80 18.42
C HIS A 102 3.22 13.36 18.96
N GLY A 103 2.16 12.56 18.89
CA GLY A 103 0.85 12.84 19.42
C GLY A 103 0.78 12.74 20.94
N ARG A 104 -0.44 12.60 21.48
CA ARG A 104 -0.67 12.33 22.90
C ARG A 104 -0.04 10.98 23.28
N ASP A 105 0.49 10.89 24.49
CA ASP A 105 1.10 9.68 25.06
C ASP A 105 2.26 9.11 24.21
N GLY A 106 2.95 9.97 23.46
CA GLY A 106 4.11 9.58 22.63
C GLY A 106 3.76 8.88 21.33
N LYS A 107 2.48 8.76 20.97
CA LYS A 107 2.04 8.10 19.72
C LYS A 107 2.71 8.73 18.50
N VAL A 108 3.54 7.97 17.79
CA VAL A 108 4.25 8.44 16.59
C VAL A 108 3.27 8.55 15.43
N ILE A 109 3.17 9.75 14.83
CA ILE A 109 2.43 9.98 13.59
C ILE A 109 3.45 10.18 12.47
N LYS A 110 3.38 9.35 11.43
CA LYS A 110 4.33 9.34 10.31
C LYS A 110 3.64 9.29 8.95
N ALA A 111 4.34 9.73 7.90
CA ALA A 111 3.91 9.58 6.51
C ALA A 111 4.18 8.15 6.03
N ILE A 112 3.13 7.34 5.89
CA ILE A 112 3.28 5.89 5.68
C ILE A 112 3.37 5.53 4.20
N THR A 113 2.66 6.25 3.33
CA THR A 113 2.62 5.96 1.88
C THR A 113 3.47 6.96 1.08
N PRO A 114 3.89 6.66 -0.17
CA PRO A 114 4.66 7.59 -0.99
C PRO A 114 3.93 8.90 -1.20
N ASN A 115 2.62 8.83 -1.43
CA ASN A 115 1.80 10.01 -1.62
C ASN A 115 1.71 10.85 -0.35
N GLN A 116 1.73 10.24 0.84
CA GLN A 116 1.83 10.99 2.09
C GLN A 116 3.22 11.63 2.25
N LYS A 117 4.31 10.95 1.86
CA LYS A 117 5.66 11.53 1.89
C LYS A 117 5.78 12.71 0.93
N ARG A 118 5.39 12.51 -0.34
CA ARG A 118 5.32 13.57 -1.35
C ARG A 118 4.44 14.72 -0.89
N PHE A 119 3.32 14.44 -0.22
CA PHE A 119 2.46 15.47 0.35
C PHE A 119 3.22 16.28 1.41
N VAL A 120 3.87 15.62 2.38
CA VAL A 120 4.67 16.30 3.42
C VAL A 120 5.82 17.11 2.82
N GLU A 121 6.56 16.57 1.86
CA GLU A 121 7.63 17.28 1.16
C GLU A 121 7.11 18.49 0.38
N SER A 122 5.99 18.34 -0.32
CA SER A 122 5.37 19.43 -1.08
C SER A 122 5.03 20.63 -0.21
N THR A 123 4.63 20.41 1.06
CA THR A 123 4.35 21.52 2.00
C THR A 123 5.58 22.33 2.40
N LYS A 124 6.80 21.80 2.22
CA LYS A 124 8.04 22.53 2.51
C LYS A 124 8.43 23.48 1.37
N LEU A 125 7.96 23.19 0.16
CA LEU A 125 8.36 23.86 -1.07
C LEU A 125 7.27 24.79 -1.64
N ASN A 126 6.03 24.67 -1.16
CA ASN A 126 4.89 25.39 -1.70
C ASN A 126 4.02 25.97 -0.58
N ASP A 127 3.50 27.18 -0.78
CA ASP A 127 2.57 27.84 0.15
C ASP A 127 1.19 27.18 0.18
N MET A 128 0.79 26.55 -0.93
CA MET A 128 -0.50 25.88 -1.09
C MET A 128 -0.34 24.51 -1.76
N VAL A 129 -0.93 23.48 -1.17
CA VAL A 129 -0.88 22.11 -1.68
C VAL A 129 -2.29 21.50 -1.71
N PHE A 130 -2.71 21.03 -2.89
CA PHE A 130 -3.96 20.30 -3.06
C PHE A 130 -3.70 18.80 -3.00
N ALA A 131 -4.12 18.15 -1.92
CA ALA A 131 -4.09 16.70 -1.81
C ALA A 131 -5.41 16.10 -2.30
N ILE A 132 -5.37 15.38 -3.42
CA ILE A 132 -6.54 14.70 -4.01
C ILE A 132 -6.39 13.18 -3.82
N GLY A 133 -7.48 12.51 -3.47
CA GLY A 133 -7.50 11.05 -3.42
C GLY A 133 -8.72 10.49 -2.67
N PRO A 134 -8.95 9.17 -2.73
CA PRO A 134 -10.12 8.52 -2.13
C PRO A 134 -10.27 8.73 -0.62
N ALA A 135 -11.44 8.46 -0.07
CA ALA A 135 -11.65 8.44 1.38
C ALA A 135 -10.71 7.42 2.06
N GLY A 136 -10.24 7.71 3.27
CA GLY A 136 -9.39 6.80 4.05
C GLY A 136 -7.90 6.79 3.69
N THR A 137 -7.44 7.55 2.70
CA THR A 137 -6.02 7.62 2.29
C THR A 137 -5.13 8.52 3.16
N GLY A 138 -5.68 9.08 4.25
CA GLY A 138 -4.91 9.83 5.26
C GLY A 138 -4.68 11.31 4.96
N LYS A 139 -5.19 11.88 3.86
CA LYS A 139 -5.01 13.30 3.48
C LYS A 139 -5.23 14.28 4.63
N THR A 140 -6.43 14.25 5.23
CA THR A 140 -6.79 15.13 6.35
C THR A 140 -5.95 14.84 7.59
N TYR A 141 -5.73 13.56 7.90
CA TYR A 141 -4.96 13.16 9.08
C TYR A 141 -3.50 13.63 9.01
N THR A 142 -2.85 13.42 7.86
CA THR A 142 -1.48 13.90 7.58
C THR A 142 -1.41 15.43 7.60
N ALA A 143 -2.38 16.13 7.00
CA ALA A 143 -2.44 17.59 7.03
C ALA A 143 -2.54 18.14 8.46
N VAL A 144 -3.45 17.59 9.26
CA VAL A 144 -3.63 17.98 10.67
C VAL A 144 -2.36 17.67 11.47
N ALA A 145 -1.71 16.53 11.25
CA ALA A 145 -0.46 16.19 11.93
C ALA A 145 0.66 17.21 11.63
N MET A 146 0.77 17.68 10.38
CA MET A 146 1.72 18.72 10.00
C MET A 146 1.39 20.07 10.65
N ALA A 147 0.11 20.44 10.71
CA ALA A 147 -0.32 21.67 11.39
C ALA A 147 0.00 21.62 12.89
N VAL A 148 -0.26 20.50 13.55
CA VAL A 148 0.08 20.29 14.97
C VAL A 148 1.60 20.36 15.18
N ARG A 149 2.41 19.79 14.26
CA ARG A 149 3.88 19.95 14.29
C ARG A 149 4.27 21.42 14.23
N ALA A 150 3.73 22.18 13.29
CA ALA A 150 4.05 23.60 13.12
C ALA A 150 3.68 24.42 14.36
N LEU A 151 2.52 24.14 14.97
CA LEU A 151 2.08 24.77 16.22
C LEU A 151 3.04 24.44 17.38
N LYS A 152 3.41 23.16 17.57
CA LYS A 152 4.36 22.74 18.61
C LYS A 152 5.74 23.39 18.42
N ASN A 153 6.16 23.58 17.18
CA ASN A 153 7.42 24.22 16.82
C ASN A 153 7.34 25.76 16.78
N LYS A 154 6.21 26.36 17.19
CA LYS A 154 5.97 27.80 17.19
C LYS A 154 6.15 28.48 15.82
N GLN A 155 5.97 27.74 14.73
CA GLN A 155 6.01 28.27 13.36
C GLN A 155 4.70 29.01 13.01
N ILE A 156 3.62 28.65 13.70
CA ILE A 156 2.29 29.27 13.61
C ILE A 156 1.78 29.54 15.03
N LYS A 157 0.88 30.51 15.17
CA LYS A 157 0.28 30.92 16.45
C LYS A 157 -1.20 30.63 16.49
#